data_AF-A0A369BHJ8-F1
#
_entry.id   AF-A0A369BHJ8-F1
#
_cell.length_a   1.000
_cell.length_b   1.000
_cell.length_c   1.000
_cell.angle_alpha   90.00
_cell.angle_beta   90.00
_cell.angle_gamma   90.00
#
_symmetry.space_group_name_H-M   'P 1'
#
loop_
_entity.id
_entity.type
_entity.pdbx_description
1 polymer ?
#
loop_
_entity_poly.entity_id
_entity_poly.type
_entity_poly.pdbx_seq_one_letter_code
_entity_poly.pdbx_strand_id
1 'polypeptide(L)'
;MAYLHGVYGEQIPTQDSLPPSGVATLPVYVGTAPGAGVSGITVINKPVLVNSFDDAKGIVGYSDDWETYTLCEAVYAHFRNKLGPIGPIILINVLDPDIHTEENPATETDIVGGIDADGKRTGLACVDLVYQAYNMIPTIIAAPGWSHKSAVEAALLEKCQKINGHWDAICVTDIDSSAAKTIGAAKTWKQTNAYTSKLEKACWPKVKSGSNTFWLSTMAVVRMQQTDYANDSIPYESPSNKPIDITGAILSDGSTVDFDEIQANDLNSEGITTVTYRSGTWVLWGPHNGNYKSGAEIDPRDKFDCNIRMMAYLTNSFQQNYMSDVDQPLNRSKVDTILNDAQVWLNGLVGDGKMLYGKIDFNESSNPISSIIEGDFVFDIQTTTTPPGKSLTFRVQYTTQGIEMLYGGSEG
;
A
#
# COMPACT_ATOMS: atom_id res chain seq x y z
N MET A 1 24.63 18.02 37.13
CA MET A 1 24.81 18.87 35.93
C MET A 1 26.04 19.74 36.14
N ALA A 2 26.95 19.77 35.17
CA ALA A 2 28.16 20.59 35.24
C ALA A 2 27.84 22.06 34.91
N TYR A 3 28.51 23.00 35.58
CA TYR A 3 28.43 24.43 35.29
C TYR A 3 29.16 24.73 33.98
N LEU A 4 28.46 25.35 33.02
CA LEU A 4 28.98 25.72 31.70
C LEU A 4 28.95 27.25 31.54
N HIS A 5 30.01 27.83 30.96
CA HIS A 5 30.14 29.27 30.65
C HIS A 5 30.87 29.43 29.31
N GLY A 6 30.12 29.77 28.25
CA GLY A 6 30.63 29.93 26.88
C GLY A 6 29.54 29.69 25.82
N VAL A 7 29.90 29.79 24.53
CA VAL A 7 29.05 29.38 23.39
C VAL A 7 29.52 28.02 22.91
N TYR A 8 28.60 27.06 22.82
CA TYR A 8 28.87 25.68 22.42
C TYR A 8 28.04 25.34 21.18
N GLY A 9 28.63 24.57 20.26
CA GLY A 9 27.92 23.97 19.13
C GLY A 9 27.98 22.46 19.25
N GLU A 10 26.83 21.80 19.12
CA GLU A 10 26.70 20.35 19.10
C GLU A 10 26.23 19.93 17.71
N GLN A 11 26.88 18.93 17.12
CA GLN A 11 26.41 18.28 15.91
C GLN A 11 25.50 17.13 16.34
N ILE A 12 24.19 17.34 16.19
CA ILE A 12 23.21 16.27 16.30
C ILE A 12 23.13 15.51 14.97
N PRO A 13 22.87 14.19 14.97
CA PRO A 13 22.55 13.45 13.76
C PRO A 13 21.40 14.12 13.02
N THR A 14 21.41 14.06 11.68
CA THR A 14 20.25 14.45 10.88
C THR A 14 19.04 13.64 11.36
N GLN A 15 18.04 14.31 11.93
CA GLN A 15 16.72 13.71 12.04
C GLN A 15 16.12 13.76 10.64
N ASP A 16 16.10 12.61 9.97
CA ASP A 16 15.34 12.40 8.73
C ASP A 16 13.84 12.45 9.05
N SER A 17 13.36 13.60 9.50
CA SER A 17 11.96 13.88 9.77
C SER A 17 11.28 14.12 8.43
N LEU A 18 10.65 13.09 7.89
CA LEU A 18 9.74 13.25 6.76
C LEU A 18 8.47 13.97 7.26
N PRO A 19 8.06 15.10 6.65
CA PRO A 19 6.88 15.82 7.09
C PRO A 19 5.62 14.97 6.88
N PRO A 20 4.71 14.86 7.86
CA PRO A 20 3.42 14.24 7.62
C PRO A 20 2.57 15.18 6.75
N SER A 21 2.25 14.75 5.53
CA SER A 21 1.17 15.37 4.74
C SER A 21 -0.14 14.59 4.95
N GLY A 22 -1.27 15.30 5.00
CA GLY A 22 -2.62 14.69 5.02
C GLY A 22 -2.91 13.84 3.78
N VAL A 23 -4.04 13.08 3.76
CA VAL A 23 -4.39 12.00 2.78
C VAL A 23 -3.17 11.42 2.04
N ALA A 24 -2.12 11.08 2.77
CA ALA A 24 -0.92 10.50 2.18
C ALA A 24 -0.99 8.99 2.30
N THR A 25 -0.25 8.28 1.46
CA THR A 25 -0.12 6.82 1.59
C THR A 25 0.48 6.50 2.95
N LEU A 26 -0.34 5.92 3.82
CA LEU A 26 0.02 5.47 5.17
C LEU A 26 -0.06 3.95 5.26
N PRO A 27 1.10 3.27 5.23
CA PRO A 27 1.22 1.87 5.59
C PRO A 27 0.94 1.64 7.08
N VAL A 28 0.15 0.62 7.36
CA VAL A 28 -0.10 0.10 8.71
C VAL A 28 0.34 -1.36 8.75
N TYR A 29 1.27 -1.68 9.64
CA TYR A 29 1.80 -3.01 9.84
C TYR A 29 1.32 -3.62 11.15
N VAL A 30 0.84 -4.85 11.10
CA VAL A 30 0.48 -5.65 12.29
C VAL A 30 1.40 -6.84 12.39
N GLY A 31 1.99 -7.06 13.57
CA GLY A 31 3.02 -8.08 13.75
C GLY A 31 3.61 -8.08 15.16
N THR A 32 4.78 -8.66 15.29
CA THR A 32 5.50 -8.78 16.57
C THR A 32 6.73 -7.87 16.62
N ALA A 33 7.00 -7.28 17.78
CA ALA A 33 8.15 -6.42 18.02
C ALA A 33 8.73 -6.67 19.44
N PRO A 34 10.05 -6.47 19.65
CA PRO A 34 10.72 -6.83 20.91
C PRO A 34 10.39 -5.91 22.09
N GLY A 35 9.80 -4.74 21.84
CA GLY A 35 9.59 -3.69 22.84
C GLY A 35 10.82 -2.81 23.05
N ALA A 36 10.61 -1.57 23.51
CA ALA A 36 11.70 -0.64 23.79
C ALA A 36 12.44 -1.03 25.08
N GLY A 37 13.61 -1.67 24.94
CA GLY A 37 14.41 -2.18 26.06
C GLY A 37 14.96 -1.14 27.06
N VAL A 38 14.67 0.15 26.92
CA VAL A 38 15.24 1.22 27.78
C VAL A 38 14.18 2.01 28.56
N SER A 39 12.90 1.91 28.21
CA SER A 39 11.80 2.65 28.85
C SER A 39 10.70 1.77 29.45
N GLY A 40 10.72 0.45 29.23
CA GLY A 40 9.82 -0.49 29.91
C GLY A 40 8.33 -0.37 29.52
N ILE A 41 8.00 0.40 28.48
CA ILE A 41 6.64 0.46 27.95
C ILE A 41 6.64 -0.27 26.61
N THR A 42 6.35 -1.57 26.64
CA THR A 42 5.96 -2.28 25.42
C THR A 42 4.59 -1.77 25.01
N VAL A 43 4.52 -1.05 23.89
CA VAL A 43 3.24 -0.60 23.34
C VAL A 43 2.60 -1.79 22.64
N ILE A 44 1.67 -2.46 23.32
CA ILE A 44 0.97 -3.66 22.84
C ILE A 44 -0.43 -3.25 22.39
N ASN A 45 -0.89 -3.81 21.26
CA ASN A 45 -2.24 -3.63 20.72
C ASN A 45 -2.67 -2.15 20.62
N LYS A 46 -1.73 -1.30 20.23
CA LYS A 46 -1.96 0.13 20.00
C LYS A 46 -1.19 0.57 18.75
N PRO A 47 -1.79 1.40 17.89
CA PRO A 47 -1.08 1.97 16.75
C PRO A 47 0.02 2.91 17.24
N VAL A 48 1.22 2.74 16.67
CA VAL A 48 2.39 3.58 16.93
C VAL A 48 2.86 4.20 15.61
N LEU A 49 2.85 5.52 15.53
CA LEU A 49 3.44 6.27 14.43
C LEU A 49 4.96 6.33 14.58
N VAL A 50 5.68 5.94 13.52
CA VAL A 50 7.15 6.05 13.44
C VAL A 50 7.55 6.79 12.16
N ASN A 51 8.47 7.74 12.27
CA ASN A 51 8.95 8.54 11.14
C ASN A 51 10.38 8.20 10.74
N SER A 52 11.12 7.52 11.62
CA SER A 52 12.52 7.17 11.43
C SER A 52 12.85 5.79 12.02
N PHE A 53 14.02 5.27 11.67
CA PHE A 53 14.55 4.05 12.29
C PHE A 53 14.74 4.20 13.80
N ASP A 54 15.24 5.36 14.24
CA ASP A 54 15.50 5.61 15.66
C ASP A 54 14.21 5.78 16.46
N ASP A 55 13.17 6.36 15.86
CA ASP A 55 11.82 6.41 16.45
C ASP A 55 11.31 4.99 16.70
N ALA A 56 11.38 4.13 15.68
CA ALA A 56 10.91 2.74 15.78
C ALA A 56 11.69 1.97 16.86
N LYS A 57 13.02 2.07 16.84
CA LYS A 57 13.87 1.45 17.86
C LYS A 57 13.57 1.97 19.27
N GLY A 58 13.26 3.26 19.41
CA GLY A 58 12.94 3.90 20.67
C GLY A 58 11.56 3.55 21.24
N ILE A 59 10.57 3.24 20.39
CA ILE A 59 9.19 2.99 20.81
C ILE A 59 8.83 1.51 20.85
N VAL A 60 9.11 0.77 19.77
CA VAL A 60 8.75 -0.65 19.64
C VAL A 60 9.96 -1.59 19.72
N GLY A 61 11.18 -1.04 19.80
CA GLY A 61 12.41 -1.81 19.77
C GLY A 61 12.80 -2.25 18.35
N TYR A 62 13.97 -2.87 18.22
CA TYR A 62 14.44 -3.42 16.96
C TYR A 62 15.33 -4.64 17.21
N SER A 63 15.15 -5.68 16.39
CA SER A 63 15.97 -6.89 16.35
C SER A 63 16.16 -7.33 14.90
N ASP A 64 17.31 -7.95 14.60
CA ASP A 64 17.56 -8.57 13.29
C ASP A 64 16.93 -9.98 13.18
N ASP A 65 16.34 -10.50 14.27
CA ASP A 65 15.50 -11.70 14.24
C ASP A 65 14.08 -11.35 13.78
N TRP A 66 13.87 -11.34 12.47
CA TRP A 66 12.59 -11.01 11.85
C TRP A 66 11.60 -12.17 11.82
N GLU A 67 12.02 -13.40 12.18
CA GLU A 67 11.10 -14.52 12.35
C GLU A 67 10.30 -14.35 13.64
N THR A 68 10.96 -13.97 14.73
CA THR A 68 10.31 -13.69 16.01
C THR A 68 9.69 -12.30 16.04
N TYR A 69 10.35 -11.29 15.46
CA TYR A 69 9.95 -9.87 15.52
C TYR A 69 9.63 -9.32 14.13
N THR A 70 8.50 -9.74 13.58
CA THR A 70 8.17 -9.53 12.17
C THR A 70 8.04 -8.05 11.76
N LEU A 71 7.73 -7.14 12.69
CA LEU A 71 7.66 -5.71 12.41
C LEU A 71 9.04 -5.07 12.14
N CYS A 72 10.12 -5.69 12.63
CA CYS A 72 11.48 -5.19 12.40
C CYS A 72 11.86 -5.27 10.91
N GLU A 73 11.32 -6.25 10.17
CA GLU A 73 11.47 -6.34 8.71
C GLU A 73 10.95 -5.07 8.03
N ALA A 74 9.73 -4.63 8.39
CA ALA A 74 9.11 -3.43 7.83
C ALA A 74 9.90 -2.16 8.20
N VAL A 75 10.33 -2.03 9.47
CA VAL A 75 11.16 -0.91 9.94
C VAL A 75 12.47 -0.83 9.14
N TYR A 76 13.15 -1.96 8.93
CA TYR A 76 14.37 -1.99 8.14
C TYR A 76 14.09 -1.62 6.68
N ALA A 77 13.08 -2.23 6.07
CA ALA A 77 12.75 -2.01 4.66
C ALA A 77 12.36 -0.53 4.38
N HIS A 78 11.65 0.12 5.30
CA HIS A 78 11.27 1.53 5.17
C HIS A 78 12.45 2.48 5.35
N PHE A 79 13.28 2.28 6.38
CA PHE A 79 14.23 3.31 6.83
C PHE A 79 15.71 2.99 6.58
N ARG A 80 16.05 1.74 6.21
CA ARG A 80 17.44 1.30 5.94
C ARG A 80 17.64 0.82 4.50
N ASN A 81 16.65 0.95 3.63
CA ASN A 81 16.82 0.60 2.22
C ASN A 81 17.75 1.59 1.49
N LYS A 82 18.46 1.10 0.47
CA LYS A 82 19.44 1.88 -0.31
C LYS A 82 18.82 2.84 -1.33
N LEU A 83 17.51 2.77 -1.56
CA LEU A 83 16.82 3.62 -2.53
C LEU A 83 16.29 4.92 -1.93
N GLY A 84 16.31 5.04 -0.60
CA GLY A 84 15.87 6.21 0.14
C GLY A 84 14.90 5.83 1.26
N PRO A 85 15.14 6.29 2.50
CA PRO A 85 14.19 6.15 3.59
C PRO A 85 12.82 6.69 3.20
N ILE A 86 11.75 5.99 3.59
CA ILE A 86 10.37 6.42 3.36
C ILE A 86 9.48 6.10 4.55
N GLY A 87 8.65 7.07 4.91
CA GLY A 87 7.65 7.00 5.97
C GLY A 87 6.71 8.20 5.87
N PRO A 88 5.85 8.43 6.86
CA PRO A 88 5.72 7.65 8.10
C PRO A 88 5.06 6.28 7.90
N ILE A 89 5.17 5.41 8.90
CA ILE A 89 4.41 4.15 8.98
C ILE A 89 3.77 3.98 10.36
N ILE A 90 2.69 3.21 10.44
CA ILE A 90 2.11 2.77 11.71
C ILE A 90 2.52 1.33 11.98
N LEU A 91 2.92 1.06 13.22
CA LEU A 91 3.20 -0.27 13.73
C LEU A 91 2.20 -0.64 14.83
N ILE A 92 1.64 -1.85 14.77
CA ILE A 92 0.78 -2.42 15.82
C ILE A 92 1.42 -3.72 16.27
N ASN A 93 2.05 -3.68 17.44
CA ASN A 93 2.68 -4.85 18.05
C ASN A 93 1.64 -5.69 18.82
N VAL A 94 1.55 -6.98 18.51
CA VAL A 94 0.69 -7.94 19.22
C VAL A 94 1.45 -8.76 20.27
N LEU A 95 2.79 -8.69 20.26
CA LEU A 95 3.62 -9.44 21.19
C LEU A 95 3.53 -8.83 22.59
N ASP A 96 2.71 -9.47 23.42
CA ASP A 96 2.59 -9.23 24.85
C ASP A 96 3.57 -10.12 25.64
N PRO A 97 4.59 -9.58 26.34
CA PRO A 97 5.56 -10.37 27.10
C PRO A 97 4.96 -11.04 28.35
N ASP A 98 3.79 -10.62 28.82
CA ASP A 98 3.10 -11.25 29.95
C ASP A 98 2.35 -12.52 29.53
N ILE A 99 2.02 -12.64 28.24
CA ILE A 99 1.26 -13.76 27.66
C ILE A 99 2.16 -14.65 26.81
N HIS A 100 3.02 -14.02 26.00
CA HIS A 100 3.84 -14.70 25.01
C HIS A 100 5.22 -14.99 25.56
N THR A 101 5.60 -16.26 25.49
CA THR A 101 6.89 -16.78 25.91
C THR A 101 7.47 -17.66 24.82
N GLU A 102 8.69 -18.19 25.00
CA GLU A 102 9.25 -19.17 24.06
C GLU A 102 8.38 -20.43 23.93
N GLU A 103 7.69 -20.83 25.00
CA GLU A 103 6.77 -21.98 25.02
C GLU A 103 5.37 -21.64 24.51
N ASN A 104 5.00 -20.35 24.51
CA ASN A 104 3.71 -19.83 24.04
C ASN A 104 3.95 -18.64 23.09
N PRO A 105 4.46 -18.86 21.87
CA PRO A 105 4.74 -17.76 20.94
C PRO A 105 3.43 -17.13 20.44
N ALA A 106 3.52 -15.90 19.95
CA ALA A 106 2.40 -15.24 19.27
C ALA A 106 1.91 -16.09 18.09
N THR A 107 0.60 -16.05 17.86
CA THR A 107 -0.09 -16.87 16.86
C THR A 107 -0.82 -16.01 15.85
N GLU A 108 -1.37 -16.64 14.82
CA GLU A 108 -2.25 -15.95 13.85
C GLU A 108 -3.51 -15.36 14.50
N THR A 109 -3.99 -15.95 15.60
CA THR A 109 -5.11 -15.44 16.38
C THR A 109 -4.80 -14.08 17.00
N ASP A 110 -3.56 -13.85 17.43
CA ASP A 110 -3.12 -12.58 18.01
C ASP A 110 -3.02 -11.47 16.95
N ILE A 111 -2.63 -11.85 15.73
CA ILE A 111 -2.59 -10.94 14.57
C ILE A 111 -3.98 -10.56 14.10
N VAL A 112 -4.88 -11.53 13.96
CA VAL A 112 -6.30 -11.28 13.64
C VAL A 112 -6.90 -10.40 14.73
N GLY A 113 -6.73 -10.79 15.98
CA GLY A 113 -7.22 -10.07 17.14
C GLY A 113 -8.74 -9.92 17.13
N GLY A 114 -9.23 -8.86 17.76
CA GLY A 114 -10.65 -8.57 17.84
C GLY A 114 -10.97 -7.51 18.88
N ILE A 115 -12.20 -7.54 19.38
CA ILE A 115 -12.64 -6.72 20.51
C ILE A 115 -12.87 -7.67 21.68
N ASP A 116 -12.15 -7.47 22.78
CA ASP A 116 -12.31 -8.29 23.98
C ASP A 116 -13.56 -7.90 24.80
N ALA A 117 -13.82 -8.62 25.90
CA ALA A 117 -14.97 -8.37 26.77
C ALA A 117 -14.95 -6.98 27.45
N ASP A 118 -13.76 -6.37 27.58
CA ASP A 118 -13.59 -5.02 28.11
C ASP A 118 -13.74 -3.93 27.02
N GLY A 119 -13.97 -4.33 25.76
CA GLY A 119 -14.03 -3.42 24.62
C GLY A 119 -12.67 -2.99 24.08
N LYS A 120 -11.56 -3.61 24.52
CA LYS A 120 -10.22 -3.30 24.00
C LYS A 120 -10.03 -4.00 22.67
N ARG A 121 -9.46 -3.25 21.72
CA ARG A 121 -9.09 -3.75 20.40
C ARG A 121 -7.71 -4.41 20.45
N THR A 122 -7.56 -5.54 19.78
CA THR A 122 -6.29 -6.26 19.61
C THR A 122 -6.04 -6.59 18.13
N GLY A 123 -4.77 -6.83 17.78
CA GLY A 123 -4.38 -7.22 16.42
C GLY A 123 -4.86 -6.23 15.35
N LEU A 124 -5.44 -6.75 14.27
CA LEU A 124 -5.97 -5.95 13.16
C LEU A 124 -7.13 -5.02 13.56
N ALA A 125 -7.85 -5.31 14.65
CA ALA A 125 -8.87 -4.39 15.14
C ALA A 125 -8.28 -3.03 15.55
N CYS A 126 -7.02 -2.98 15.99
CA CYS A 126 -6.34 -1.74 16.38
C CYS A 126 -6.16 -0.75 15.22
N VAL A 127 -6.28 -1.19 13.96
CA VAL A 127 -6.21 -0.30 12.78
C VAL A 127 -7.32 0.76 12.83
N ASP A 128 -8.48 0.44 13.40
CA ASP A 128 -9.60 1.39 13.56
C ASP A 128 -9.21 2.61 14.43
N LEU A 129 -8.21 2.47 15.28
CA LEU A 129 -7.75 3.53 16.19
C LEU A 129 -6.80 4.53 15.54
N VAL A 130 -6.27 4.24 14.34
CA VAL A 130 -5.23 5.08 13.70
C VAL A 130 -5.72 6.50 13.45
N TYR A 131 -6.93 6.64 12.90
CA TYR A 131 -7.50 7.96 12.62
C TYR A 131 -7.74 8.76 13.91
N GLN A 132 -8.27 8.12 14.95
CA GLN A 132 -8.49 8.78 16.25
C GLN A 132 -7.18 9.17 16.93
N ALA A 133 -6.14 8.34 16.81
CA ALA A 133 -4.86 8.56 17.47
C ALA A 133 -4.01 9.64 16.79
N TYR A 134 -4.06 9.71 15.46
CA TYR A 134 -3.10 10.50 14.67
C TYR A 134 -3.74 11.46 13.66
N ASN A 135 -5.07 11.44 13.49
CA ASN A 135 -5.76 12.16 12.41
C ASN A 135 -5.19 11.82 11.02
N MET A 136 -4.80 10.55 10.83
CA MET A 136 -4.27 10.02 9.57
C MET A 136 -5.11 8.84 9.12
N ILE A 137 -5.24 8.67 7.80
CA ILE A 137 -6.09 7.65 7.19
C ILE A 137 -5.21 6.46 6.79
N PRO A 138 -5.42 5.24 7.32
CA PRO A 138 -4.79 4.04 6.80
C PRO A 138 -5.16 3.81 5.34
N THR A 139 -4.18 3.58 4.47
CA THR A 139 -4.43 3.32 3.05
C THR A 139 -3.86 1.99 2.56
N ILE A 140 -2.88 1.44 3.28
CA ILE A 140 -2.28 0.13 3.00
C ILE A 140 -2.11 -0.63 4.30
N ILE A 141 -2.52 -1.90 4.34
CA ILE A 141 -2.36 -2.77 5.51
C ILE A 141 -1.51 -3.98 5.14
N ALA A 142 -0.56 -4.36 5.98
CA ALA A 142 0.25 -5.56 5.78
C ALA A 142 0.56 -6.27 7.11
N ALA A 143 0.78 -7.58 7.02
CA ALA A 143 1.21 -8.40 8.16
C ALA A 143 2.40 -9.29 7.74
N PRO A 144 3.63 -8.73 7.67
CA PRO A 144 4.84 -9.46 7.28
C PRO A 144 5.01 -10.71 8.13
N GLY A 145 5.28 -11.86 7.50
CA GLY A 145 5.38 -13.14 8.20
C GLY A 145 4.06 -13.83 8.52
N TRP A 146 2.91 -13.18 8.31
CA TRP A 146 1.60 -13.70 8.71
C TRP A 146 0.59 -13.78 7.56
N SER A 147 0.73 -12.93 6.55
CA SER A 147 -0.23 -12.75 5.46
C SER A 147 -0.43 -13.97 4.55
N HIS A 148 0.45 -14.97 4.60
CA HIS A 148 0.33 -16.22 3.85
C HIS A 148 -0.61 -17.25 4.51
N LYS A 149 -1.09 -16.94 5.71
CA LYS A 149 -2.07 -17.73 6.46
C LYS A 149 -3.46 -17.23 6.14
N SER A 150 -4.35 -18.11 5.68
CA SER A 150 -5.69 -17.75 5.20
C SER A 150 -6.54 -17.00 6.24
N ALA A 151 -6.42 -17.32 7.53
CA ALA A 151 -7.15 -16.61 8.58
C ALA A 151 -6.71 -15.13 8.70
N VAL A 152 -5.40 -14.86 8.54
CA VAL A 152 -4.85 -13.51 8.60
C VAL A 152 -5.18 -12.73 7.33
N GLU A 153 -5.09 -13.38 6.17
CA GLU A 153 -5.49 -12.78 4.88
C GLU A 153 -6.96 -12.35 4.88
N ALA A 154 -7.86 -13.23 5.31
CA ALA A 154 -9.29 -12.92 5.39
C ALA A 154 -9.56 -11.72 6.30
N ALA A 155 -8.88 -11.67 7.46
CA ALA A 155 -9.00 -10.55 8.40
C ALA A 155 -8.41 -9.25 7.83
N LEU A 156 -7.29 -9.32 7.09
CA LEU A 156 -6.73 -8.16 6.37
C LEU A 156 -7.72 -7.61 5.35
N LEU A 157 -8.35 -8.49 4.55
CA LEU A 157 -9.34 -8.10 3.55
C LEU A 157 -10.56 -7.43 4.15
N GLU A 158 -11.08 -7.99 5.24
CA GLU A 158 -12.20 -7.39 5.98
C GLU A 158 -11.79 -6.00 6.51
N LYS A 159 -10.60 -5.90 7.10
CA LYS A 159 -10.13 -4.63 7.68
C LYS A 159 -9.85 -3.56 6.63
N CYS A 160 -9.60 -3.90 5.37
CA CYS A 160 -9.37 -2.90 4.32
C CYS A 160 -10.60 -2.08 3.94
N GLN A 161 -11.80 -2.45 4.40
CA GLN A 161 -13.04 -1.78 4.02
C GLN A 161 -13.68 -1.15 5.25
N LYS A 162 -14.13 0.10 5.11
CA LYS A 162 -14.85 0.81 6.18
C LYS A 162 -14.14 0.73 7.53
N ILE A 163 -12.84 1.02 7.54
CA ILE A 163 -12.02 1.15 8.75
C ILE A 163 -12.69 2.18 9.65
N ASN A 164 -13.02 1.76 10.86
CA ASN A 164 -13.84 2.52 11.81
C ASN A 164 -15.13 3.12 11.21
N GLY A 165 -15.75 2.43 10.24
CA GLY A 165 -16.96 2.88 9.54
C GLY A 165 -16.74 3.85 8.38
N HIS A 166 -15.51 4.30 8.13
CA HIS A 166 -15.22 5.40 7.19
C HIS A 166 -14.27 5.01 6.05
N TRP A 167 -13.06 4.59 6.39
CA TRP A 167 -11.95 4.62 5.44
C TRP A 167 -11.79 3.33 4.65
N ASP A 168 -11.38 3.47 3.39
CA ASP A 168 -11.07 2.34 2.51
C ASP A 168 -9.55 2.26 2.26
N ALA A 169 -9.02 1.04 2.24
CA ALA A 169 -7.61 0.71 2.06
C ALA A 169 -7.46 -0.52 1.15
N ILE A 170 -6.21 -0.96 0.94
CA ILE A 170 -5.89 -2.26 0.36
C ILE A 170 -4.89 -3.00 1.25
N CYS A 171 -4.81 -4.32 1.12
CA CYS A 171 -3.78 -5.13 1.75
C CYS A 171 -2.75 -5.63 0.75
N VAL A 172 -1.55 -5.93 1.25
CA VAL A 172 -0.49 -6.59 0.49
C VAL A 172 -0.13 -7.88 1.21
N THR A 173 -0.20 -8.98 0.49
CA THR A 173 -0.10 -10.33 1.07
C THR A 173 0.91 -11.16 0.31
N ASP A 174 1.35 -12.27 0.90
CA ASP A 174 2.31 -13.18 0.29
C ASP A 174 1.71 -14.55 0.06
N ILE A 175 2.01 -15.13 -1.10
CA ILE A 175 1.79 -16.55 -1.36
C ILE A 175 2.85 -17.35 -0.62
N ASP A 176 2.43 -18.40 0.10
CA ASP A 176 3.36 -19.27 0.83
C ASP A 176 4.32 -20.02 -0.11
N SER A 177 5.53 -19.50 -0.24
CA SER A 177 6.56 -20.10 -1.11
C SER A 177 7.17 -21.39 -0.53
N SER A 178 6.84 -21.77 0.70
CA SER A 178 7.20 -23.09 1.25
C SER A 178 6.32 -24.19 0.66
N ALA A 179 5.03 -23.90 0.44
CA ALA A 179 4.06 -24.76 -0.22
C ALA A 179 4.08 -24.60 -1.76
N ALA A 180 4.23 -23.37 -2.25
CA ALA A 180 4.21 -23.02 -3.66
C ALA A 180 5.62 -22.71 -4.19
N LYS A 181 6.40 -23.75 -4.48
CA LYS A 181 7.82 -23.63 -4.88
C LYS A 181 8.08 -23.26 -6.34
N THR A 182 7.05 -23.24 -7.18
CA THR A 182 7.17 -22.96 -8.62
C THR A 182 6.10 -21.98 -9.07
N ILE A 183 6.28 -21.36 -10.24
CA ILE A 183 5.29 -20.44 -10.84
C ILE A 183 3.92 -21.12 -10.99
N GLY A 184 3.87 -22.35 -11.51
CA GLY A 184 2.62 -23.10 -11.65
C GLY A 184 1.98 -23.41 -10.29
N ALA A 185 2.79 -23.73 -9.28
CA ALA A 185 2.31 -23.96 -7.92
C ALA A 185 1.78 -22.68 -7.28
N ALA A 186 2.44 -21.53 -7.47
CA ALA A 186 1.99 -20.23 -6.96
C ALA A 186 0.62 -19.83 -7.55
N LYS A 187 0.46 -19.99 -8.87
CA LYS A 187 -0.82 -19.76 -9.56
C LYS A 187 -1.93 -20.65 -9.00
N THR A 188 -1.64 -21.94 -8.81
CA THR A 188 -2.61 -22.88 -8.24
C THR A 188 -2.94 -22.53 -6.79
N TRP A 189 -1.92 -22.27 -5.97
CA TRP A 189 -2.06 -21.96 -4.56
C TRP A 189 -2.90 -20.72 -4.34
N LYS A 190 -2.67 -19.65 -5.12
CA LYS A 190 -3.46 -18.41 -5.07
C LYS A 190 -4.95 -18.70 -5.22
N GLN A 191 -5.31 -19.49 -6.24
CA GLN A 191 -6.70 -19.84 -6.54
C GLN A 191 -7.30 -20.75 -5.45
N THR A 192 -6.55 -21.76 -4.99
CA THR A 192 -7.02 -22.70 -3.96
C THR A 192 -7.24 -22.02 -2.60
N ASN A 193 -6.42 -21.03 -2.25
CA ASN A 193 -6.50 -20.33 -0.97
C ASN A 193 -7.30 -19.02 -1.04
N ALA A 194 -7.92 -18.71 -2.19
CA ALA A 194 -8.79 -17.55 -2.41
C ALA A 194 -8.14 -16.15 -2.34
N TYR A 195 -6.82 -16.06 -2.60
CA TYR A 195 -6.05 -14.80 -2.66
C TYR A 195 -6.37 -14.03 -3.96
N THR A 196 -7.64 -13.74 -4.17
CA THR A 196 -8.23 -13.36 -5.47
C THR A 196 -9.04 -12.07 -5.39
N SER A 197 -8.87 -11.33 -4.29
CA SER A 197 -9.60 -10.09 -4.05
C SER A 197 -9.01 -8.93 -4.84
N LYS A 198 -9.86 -7.95 -5.16
CA LYS A 198 -9.39 -6.68 -5.73
C LYS A 198 -8.69 -5.80 -4.70
N LEU A 199 -8.96 -6.01 -3.41
CA LEU A 199 -8.35 -5.22 -2.33
C LEU A 199 -7.02 -5.81 -1.88
N GLU A 200 -6.55 -6.87 -2.53
CA GLU A 200 -5.33 -7.58 -2.16
C GLU A 200 -4.30 -7.52 -3.29
N LYS A 201 -3.08 -7.12 -2.96
CA LYS A 201 -1.93 -7.28 -3.84
C LYS A 201 -1.11 -8.49 -3.42
N ALA A 202 -1.44 -9.65 -4.00
CA ALA A 202 -0.77 -10.92 -3.73
C ALA A 202 0.64 -10.96 -4.34
N CYS A 203 1.65 -11.28 -3.52
CA CYS A 203 3.07 -11.25 -3.87
C CYS A 203 3.70 -12.66 -3.84
N TRP A 204 4.59 -12.94 -4.79
CA TRP A 204 5.43 -14.15 -4.79
C TRP A 204 6.70 -13.93 -5.62
N PRO A 205 7.86 -14.51 -5.24
CA PRO A 205 8.14 -15.26 -4.01
C PRO A 205 8.69 -14.32 -2.91
N LYS A 206 9.48 -14.83 -1.94
CA LYS A 206 10.31 -13.98 -1.07
C LYS A 206 11.49 -13.39 -1.86
N VAL A 207 12.16 -12.40 -1.29
CA VAL A 207 13.31 -11.74 -1.91
C VAL A 207 14.46 -11.58 -0.92
N LYS A 208 15.68 -11.36 -1.42
CA LYS A 208 16.86 -11.09 -0.58
C LYS A 208 17.54 -9.79 -0.96
N SER A 209 18.08 -9.07 0.01
CA SER A 209 19.01 -7.95 -0.18
C SER A 209 20.27 -8.18 0.64
N GLY A 210 21.35 -8.57 -0.04
CA GLY A 210 22.57 -9.03 0.65
C GLY A 210 22.29 -10.30 1.46
N SER A 211 22.52 -10.25 2.77
CA SER A 211 22.23 -11.35 3.70
C SER A 211 20.78 -11.38 4.19
N ASN A 212 20.04 -10.29 4.03
CA ASN A 212 18.71 -10.16 4.60
C ASN A 212 17.65 -10.73 3.64
N THR A 213 16.64 -11.41 4.19
CA THR A 213 15.52 -11.95 3.43
C THR A 213 14.24 -11.21 3.82
N PHE A 214 13.40 -10.89 2.84
CA PHE A 214 12.17 -10.13 3.02
C PHE A 214 10.99 -10.88 2.44
N TRP A 215 9.83 -10.70 3.04
CA TRP A 215 8.58 -10.92 2.34
C TRP A 215 8.43 -9.88 1.22
N LEU A 216 7.94 -10.32 0.06
CA LEU A 216 7.81 -9.40 -1.07
C LEU A 216 6.70 -8.38 -0.83
N SER A 217 5.68 -8.73 -0.04
CA SER A 217 4.67 -7.77 0.41
C SER A 217 5.29 -6.54 1.08
N THR A 218 6.25 -6.73 1.99
CA THR A 218 6.94 -5.62 2.67
C THR A 218 7.64 -4.70 1.65
N MET A 219 8.39 -5.27 0.71
CA MET A 219 9.09 -4.50 -0.32
C MET A 219 8.13 -3.81 -1.29
N ALA A 220 6.99 -4.44 -1.59
CA ALA A 220 5.94 -3.87 -2.42
C ALA A 220 5.29 -2.65 -1.72
N VAL A 221 5.00 -2.73 -0.42
CA VAL A 221 4.45 -1.61 0.36
C VAL A 221 5.42 -0.43 0.40
N VAL A 222 6.72 -0.67 0.65
CA VAL A 222 7.76 0.37 0.58
C VAL A 222 7.74 1.06 -0.78
N ARG A 223 7.72 0.28 -1.87
CA ARG A 223 7.69 0.83 -3.23
C ARG A 223 6.37 1.55 -3.54
N MET A 224 5.24 1.08 -3.02
CA MET A 224 3.97 1.80 -3.15
C MET A 224 4.08 3.19 -2.52
N GLN A 225 4.51 3.27 -1.26
CA GLN A 225 4.67 4.55 -0.58
C GLN A 225 5.66 5.48 -1.30
N GLN A 226 6.80 4.98 -1.77
CA GLN A 226 7.77 5.78 -2.55
C GLN A 226 7.18 6.29 -3.87
N THR A 227 6.38 5.46 -4.53
CA THR A 227 5.75 5.81 -5.82
C THR A 227 4.74 6.92 -5.62
N ASP A 228 3.90 6.82 -4.61
CA ASP A 228 2.89 7.85 -4.37
C ASP A 228 3.53 9.12 -3.84
N TYR A 229 4.55 9.01 -2.96
CA TYR A 229 5.27 10.18 -2.45
C TYR A 229 5.89 11.02 -3.58
N ALA A 230 6.48 10.36 -4.59
CA ALA A 230 6.99 11.03 -5.79
C ALA A 230 5.89 11.71 -6.64
N ASN A 231 4.63 11.39 -6.37
CA ASN A 231 3.41 11.81 -7.08
C ASN A 231 2.47 12.61 -6.16
N ASP A 232 3.03 13.45 -5.29
CA ASP A 232 2.29 14.28 -4.31
C ASP A 232 1.43 13.48 -3.33
N SER A 233 1.83 12.25 -3.03
CA SER A 233 1.08 11.25 -2.26
C SER A 233 -0.25 10.80 -2.89
N ILE A 234 -0.39 10.94 -4.21
CA ILE A 234 -1.59 10.52 -4.96
C ILE A 234 -1.31 9.19 -5.67
N PRO A 235 -2.09 8.12 -5.41
CA PRO A 235 -1.76 6.76 -5.86
C PRO A 235 -2.18 6.45 -7.31
N TYR A 236 -1.98 7.41 -8.22
CA TYR A 236 -2.40 7.30 -9.63
C TYR A 236 -1.45 6.47 -10.49
N GLU A 237 -0.21 6.28 -10.04
CA GLU A 237 0.80 5.51 -10.74
C GLU A 237 1.02 4.14 -10.08
N SER A 238 1.10 3.08 -10.89
CA SER A 238 1.39 1.74 -10.37
C SER A 238 2.83 1.66 -9.83
N PRO A 239 3.08 0.95 -8.71
CA PRO A 239 4.44 0.68 -8.21
C PRO A 239 5.25 -0.27 -9.12
N SER A 240 4.59 -0.90 -10.11
CA SER A 240 5.23 -1.82 -11.06
C SER A 240 6.28 -1.12 -11.93
N ASN A 241 7.29 -1.87 -12.38
CA ASN A 241 8.43 -1.43 -13.17
C ASN A 241 9.26 -0.32 -12.50
N LYS A 242 9.33 -0.33 -11.16
CA LYS A 242 10.17 0.58 -10.38
C LYS A 242 11.19 -0.20 -9.55
N PRO A 243 12.41 0.35 -9.34
CA PRO A 243 13.47 -0.35 -8.63
C PRO A 243 13.07 -0.79 -7.23
N ILE A 244 13.60 -1.90 -6.72
CA ILE A 244 13.47 -2.26 -5.30
C ILE A 244 14.83 -2.72 -4.79
N ASP A 245 15.13 -2.47 -3.51
CA ASP A 245 16.44 -2.79 -2.92
C ASP A 245 16.57 -4.29 -2.65
N ILE A 246 16.77 -5.07 -3.71
CA ILE A 246 16.97 -6.52 -3.66
C ILE A 246 18.13 -6.94 -4.55
N THR A 247 18.56 -8.18 -4.34
CA THR A 247 19.66 -8.86 -5.04
C THR A 247 19.21 -10.17 -5.68
N GLY A 248 17.99 -10.64 -5.40
CA GLY A 248 17.38 -11.78 -6.09
C GLY A 248 16.08 -12.26 -5.44
N ALA A 249 15.39 -13.15 -6.15
CA ALA A 249 14.21 -13.86 -5.68
C ALA A 249 14.59 -15.20 -5.02
N ILE A 250 13.90 -15.57 -3.94
CA ILE A 250 14.16 -16.79 -3.17
C ILE A 250 12.85 -17.44 -2.67
N LEU A 251 12.88 -18.74 -2.43
CA LEU A 251 11.82 -19.44 -1.67
C LEU A 251 12.02 -19.25 -0.17
N SER A 252 11.04 -19.69 0.62
CA SER A 252 11.09 -19.67 2.10
C SER A 252 12.28 -20.46 2.67
N ASP A 253 12.79 -21.47 1.96
CA ASP A 253 13.98 -22.24 2.35
C ASP A 253 15.31 -21.59 1.93
N GLY A 254 15.27 -20.37 1.38
CA GLY A 254 16.44 -19.60 0.96
C GLY A 254 17.00 -20.01 -0.42
N SER A 255 16.44 -21.04 -1.05
CA SER A 255 16.83 -21.41 -2.41
C SER A 255 16.47 -20.32 -3.42
N THR A 256 17.37 -20.03 -4.36
CA THR A 256 17.14 -19.04 -5.40
C THR A 256 16.03 -19.49 -6.34
N VAL A 257 15.14 -18.56 -6.71
CA VAL A 257 14.17 -18.74 -7.80
C VAL A 257 14.61 -17.88 -8.97
N ASP A 258 15.18 -18.51 -9.99
CA ASP A 258 15.57 -17.82 -11.21
C ASP A 258 14.45 -17.91 -12.24
N PHE A 259 13.94 -16.77 -12.68
CA PHE A 259 12.97 -16.67 -13.76
C PHE A 259 13.16 -15.39 -14.57
N ASP A 260 12.92 -15.49 -15.87
CA ASP A 260 13.00 -14.35 -16.78
C ASP A 260 11.70 -13.53 -16.80
N GLU A 261 11.67 -12.50 -17.63
CA GLU A 261 10.49 -11.65 -17.78
C GLU A 261 9.27 -12.39 -18.37
N ILE A 262 9.47 -13.40 -19.23
CA ILE A 262 8.36 -14.17 -19.82
C ILE A 262 7.67 -14.97 -18.70
N GLN A 263 8.46 -15.60 -17.84
CA GLN A 263 8.00 -16.33 -16.68
C GLN A 263 7.39 -15.40 -15.61
N ALA A 264 7.96 -14.21 -15.39
CA ALA A 264 7.36 -13.18 -14.53
C ALA A 264 6.00 -12.72 -15.07
N ASN A 265 5.86 -12.60 -16.39
CA ASN A 265 4.60 -12.26 -17.05
C ASN A 265 3.55 -13.37 -16.90
N ASP A 266 3.96 -14.65 -16.78
CA ASP A 266 3.03 -15.76 -16.49
C ASP A 266 2.39 -15.61 -15.09
N LEU A 267 3.17 -15.20 -14.08
CA LEU A 267 2.64 -14.84 -12.75
C LEU A 267 1.68 -13.65 -12.84
N ASN A 268 2.10 -12.58 -13.53
CA ASN A 268 1.27 -11.38 -13.70
C ASN A 268 -0.03 -11.64 -14.46
N SER A 269 -0.06 -12.65 -15.35
CA SER A 269 -1.25 -13.05 -16.09
C SER A 269 -2.37 -13.55 -15.17
N GLU A 270 -2.02 -14.04 -13.99
CA GLU A 270 -2.95 -14.45 -12.93
C GLU A 270 -2.92 -13.45 -11.76
N GLY A 271 -2.53 -12.19 -11.96
CA GLY A 271 -2.60 -11.15 -10.93
C GLY A 271 -1.68 -11.39 -9.73
N ILE A 272 -0.56 -12.09 -9.93
CA ILE A 272 0.49 -12.26 -8.91
C ILE A 272 1.56 -11.21 -9.16
N THR A 273 1.84 -10.38 -8.15
CA THR A 273 2.97 -9.44 -8.17
C THR A 273 4.25 -10.20 -7.87
N THR A 274 5.29 -9.91 -8.64
CA THR A 274 6.60 -10.55 -8.52
C THR A 274 7.73 -9.54 -8.74
N VAL A 275 8.94 -10.00 -9.02
CA VAL A 275 10.09 -9.17 -9.33
C VAL A 275 10.67 -9.56 -10.69
N THR A 276 11.34 -8.64 -11.37
CA THR A 276 12.11 -8.98 -12.57
C THR A 276 13.38 -8.15 -12.63
N TYR A 277 14.40 -8.66 -13.31
CA TYR A 277 15.65 -7.95 -13.54
C TYR A 277 15.62 -7.29 -14.90
N ARG A 278 15.55 -5.95 -14.94
CA ARG A 278 15.43 -5.18 -16.18
C ARG A 278 16.23 -3.89 -16.08
N SER A 279 16.84 -3.48 -17.19
CA SER A 279 17.62 -2.24 -17.26
C SER A 279 18.73 -2.14 -16.20
N GLY A 280 19.33 -3.27 -15.82
CA GLY A 280 20.43 -3.32 -14.85
C GLY A 280 20.00 -3.21 -13.37
N THR A 281 18.71 -3.32 -13.07
CA THR A 281 18.20 -3.31 -11.69
C THR A 281 17.07 -4.32 -11.50
N TRP A 282 16.88 -4.77 -10.26
CA TRP A 282 15.66 -5.45 -9.87
C TRP A 282 14.52 -4.44 -9.72
N VAL A 283 13.36 -4.78 -10.27
CA VAL A 283 12.13 -3.97 -10.17
C VAL A 283 10.98 -4.81 -9.64
N LEU A 284 10.03 -4.16 -8.97
CA LEU A 284 8.72 -4.75 -8.70
C LEU A 284 7.98 -4.94 -10.03
N TRP A 285 7.29 -6.07 -10.22
CA TRP A 285 6.68 -6.44 -11.49
C TRP A 285 5.26 -7.00 -11.33
N GLY A 286 4.27 -6.26 -11.84
CA GLY A 286 2.86 -6.64 -11.79
C GLY A 286 1.97 -5.49 -11.35
N PRO A 287 1.28 -4.80 -12.29
CA PRO A 287 0.44 -3.64 -11.98
C PRO A 287 -1.01 -4.02 -11.59
N HIS A 288 -1.22 -5.25 -11.12
CA HIS A 288 -2.53 -5.83 -10.88
C HIS A 288 -2.66 -6.32 -9.44
N ASN A 289 -3.92 -6.48 -8.99
CA ASN A 289 -4.29 -7.09 -7.72
C ASN A 289 -4.81 -8.53 -7.91
N GLY A 290 -5.17 -9.17 -6.80
CA GLY A 290 -5.59 -10.56 -6.69
C GLY A 290 -6.71 -10.96 -7.66
N ASN A 291 -7.64 -10.05 -7.92
CA ASN A 291 -8.77 -10.27 -8.84
C ASN A 291 -8.40 -10.39 -10.32
N TYR A 292 -7.17 -10.03 -10.70
CA TYR A 292 -6.79 -10.02 -12.10
C TYR A 292 -6.55 -11.42 -12.66
N LYS A 293 -7.15 -11.66 -13.83
CA LYS A 293 -6.84 -12.79 -14.70
C LYS A 293 -6.86 -12.34 -16.16
N SER A 294 -5.84 -12.75 -16.91
CA SER A 294 -5.72 -12.43 -18.33
C SER A 294 -6.91 -12.99 -19.10
N GLY A 295 -7.51 -12.18 -19.97
CA GLY A 295 -8.70 -12.53 -20.74
C GLY A 295 -10.01 -12.55 -19.94
N ALA A 296 -9.99 -12.32 -18.63
CA ALA A 296 -11.22 -12.18 -17.85
C ALA A 296 -11.81 -10.78 -17.98
N GLU A 297 -13.15 -10.73 -18.02
CA GLU A 297 -13.92 -9.51 -17.87
C GLU A 297 -13.82 -9.02 -16.43
N ILE A 298 -13.33 -7.80 -16.25
CA ILE A 298 -13.10 -7.17 -14.96
C ILE A 298 -13.56 -5.73 -15.10
N ASP A 299 -14.28 -5.22 -14.10
CA ASP A 299 -14.66 -3.81 -14.02
C ASP A 299 -13.41 -2.93 -14.28
N PRO A 300 -13.45 -1.97 -15.23
CA PRO A 300 -12.31 -1.13 -15.55
C PRO A 300 -11.66 -0.44 -14.34
N ARG A 301 -12.46 -0.07 -13.32
CA ARG A 301 -11.94 0.53 -12.08
C ARG A 301 -11.15 -0.44 -11.21
N ASP A 302 -11.39 -1.74 -11.39
CA ASP A 302 -10.76 -2.82 -10.62
C ASP A 302 -9.65 -3.53 -11.43
N LYS A 303 -9.26 -3.01 -12.60
CA LYS A 303 -8.32 -3.69 -13.51
C LYS A 303 -6.87 -3.57 -13.06
N PHE A 304 -6.47 -2.41 -12.53
CA PHE A 304 -5.10 -2.09 -12.15
C PHE A 304 -5.04 -1.66 -10.69
N ASP A 305 -3.91 -1.89 -10.04
CA ASP A 305 -3.70 -1.53 -8.64
C ASP A 305 -3.88 -0.02 -8.40
N CYS A 306 -3.32 0.83 -9.25
CA CYS A 306 -3.48 2.28 -9.17
C CYS A 306 -4.92 2.74 -9.37
N ASN A 307 -5.71 2.08 -10.23
CA ASN A 307 -7.13 2.42 -10.40
C ASN A 307 -7.90 2.16 -9.09
N ILE A 308 -7.71 0.99 -8.49
CA ILE A 308 -8.36 0.61 -7.22
C ILE A 308 -8.00 1.60 -6.12
N ARG A 309 -6.71 1.93 -6.01
CA ARG A 309 -6.20 2.87 -5.01
C ARG A 309 -6.67 4.31 -5.25
N MET A 310 -6.79 4.74 -6.49
CA MET A 310 -7.38 6.04 -6.83
C MET A 310 -8.85 6.12 -6.45
N MET A 311 -9.63 5.05 -6.63
CA MET A 311 -11.02 5.04 -6.16
C MET A 311 -11.11 5.20 -4.64
N ALA A 312 -10.26 4.50 -3.88
CA ALA A 312 -10.18 4.66 -2.42
C ALA A 312 -9.69 6.06 -2.01
N TYR A 313 -8.71 6.62 -2.74
CA TYR A 313 -8.23 7.98 -2.52
C TYR A 313 -9.36 9.00 -2.68
N LEU A 314 -10.19 8.87 -3.72
CA LEU A 314 -11.31 9.78 -3.96
C LEU A 314 -12.36 9.73 -2.83
N THR A 315 -12.76 8.53 -2.40
CA THR A 315 -13.76 8.36 -1.33
C THR A 315 -13.22 8.82 0.02
N ASN A 316 -11.97 8.49 0.35
CA ASN A 316 -11.32 8.94 1.59
C ASN A 316 -11.16 10.47 1.61
N SER A 317 -10.74 11.08 0.49
CA SER A 317 -10.58 12.54 0.39
C SER A 317 -11.91 13.27 0.55
N PHE A 318 -12.98 12.78 -0.09
CA PHE A 318 -14.31 13.37 0.05
C PHE A 318 -14.79 13.31 1.51
N GLN A 319 -14.67 12.14 2.14
CA GLN A 319 -15.03 11.98 3.55
C GLN A 319 -14.23 12.91 4.46
N GLN A 320 -12.90 13.00 4.28
CA GLN A 320 -12.06 13.86 5.10
C GLN A 320 -12.40 15.35 4.93
N ASN A 321 -12.65 15.79 3.69
CA ASN A 321 -12.86 17.20 3.39
C ASN A 321 -14.21 17.74 3.90
N TYR A 322 -15.24 16.90 3.91
CA TYR A 322 -16.61 17.33 4.24
C TYR A 322 -17.12 16.78 5.59
N MET A 323 -16.30 16.08 6.36
CA MET A 323 -16.68 15.56 7.68
C MET A 323 -17.19 16.64 8.63
N SER A 324 -16.59 17.83 8.61
CA SER A 324 -16.98 18.95 9.47
C SER A 324 -18.34 19.57 9.10
N ASP A 325 -18.86 19.25 7.91
CA ASP A 325 -20.14 19.76 7.44
C ASP A 325 -21.34 18.93 7.94
N VAL A 326 -21.09 17.76 8.53
CA VAL A 326 -22.12 16.95 9.19
C VAL A 326 -22.81 17.76 10.29
N ASP A 327 -24.12 17.53 10.47
CA ASP A 327 -25.02 18.25 11.38
C ASP A 327 -25.26 19.74 11.05
N GLN A 328 -24.60 20.29 10.03
CA GLN A 328 -24.89 21.64 9.55
C GLN A 328 -26.10 21.65 8.61
N PRO A 329 -26.88 22.74 8.56
CA PRO A 329 -27.97 22.86 7.59
C PRO A 329 -27.46 22.79 6.15
N LEU A 330 -27.81 21.73 5.42
CA LEU A 330 -27.48 21.59 4.00
C LEU A 330 -28.49 22.34 3.12
N ASN A 331 -28.39 23.66 3.12
CA ASN A 331 -29.17 24.50 2.21
C ASN A 331 -28.58 24.49 0.78
N ARG A 332 -29.32 25.05 -0.19
CA ARG A 332 -28.89 25.08 -1.59
C ARG A 332 -27.51 25.73 -1.80
N SER A 333 -27.22 26.80 -1.06
CA SER A 333 -25.91 27.48 -1.14
C SER A 333 -24.77 26.57 -0.69
N LYS A 334 -24.98 25.75 0.35
CA LYS A 334 -23.96 24.81 0.83
C LYS A 334 -23.75 23.66 -0.16
N VAL A 335 -24.83 23.13 -0.76
CA VAL A 335 -24.75 22.15 -1.86
C VAL A 335 -23.92 22.71 -3.01
N ASP A 336 -24.23 23.92 -3.48
CA ASP A 336 -23.50 24.55 -4.60
C ASP A 336 -22.01 24.80 -4.22
N THR A 337 -21.71 25.09 -2.96
CA THR A 337 -20.32 25.23 -2.47
C THR A 337 -19.57 23.90 -2.55
N ILE A 338 -20.14 22.80 -2.02
CA ILE A 338 -19.54 21.46 -2.08
C ILE A 338 -19.30 21.02 -3.53
N LEU A 339 -20.29 21.24 -4.41
CA LEU A 339 -20.16 20.92 -5.83
C LEU A 339 -19.00 21.70 -6.48
N ASN A 340 -18.90 23.01 -6.23
CA ASN A 340 -17.84 23.83 -6.80
C ASN A 340 -16.46 23.44 -6.28
N ASP A 341 -16.30 23.28 -4.96
CA ASP A 341 -15.01 22.95 -4.33
C ASP A 341 -14.52 21.57 -4.77
N ALA A 342 -15.41 20.56 -4.75
CA ALA A 342 -15.08 19.23 -5.24
C ALA A 342 -14.78 19.23 -6.75
N GLN A 343 -15.53 19.98 -7.56
CA GLN A 343 -15.27 20.04 -9.00
C GLN A 343 -13.94 20.73 -9.31
N VAL A 344 -13.54 21.77 -8.56
CA VAL A 344 -12.22 22.40 -8.69
C VAL A 344 -11.11 21.39 -8.38
N TRP A 345 -11.25 20.62 -7.31
CA TRP A 345 -10.30 19.57 -6.97
C TRP A 345 -10.22 18.47 -8.05
N LEU A 346 -11.35 17.96 -8.53
CA LEU A 346 -11.41 16.97 -9.62
C LEU A 346 -10.76 17.52 -10.90
N ASN A 347 -11.03 18.78 -11.26
CA ASN A 347 -10.42 19.44 -12.41
C ASN A 347 -8.89 19.58 -12.26
N GLY A 348 -8.40 19.81 -11.04
CA GLY A 348 -6.96 19.82 -10.74
C GLY A 348 -6.32 18.46 -11.01
N LEU A 349 -6.92 17.37 -10.51
CA LEU A 349 -6.45 16.01 -10.78
C LEU A 349 -6.45 15.67 -12.29
N VAL A 350 -7.45 16.16 -13.03
CA VAL A 350 -7.50 15.99 -14.50
C VAL A 350 -6.44 16.83 -15.20
N GLY A 351 -6.25 18.09 -14.79
CA GLY A 351 -5.23 18.99 -15.34
C GLY A 351 -3.80 18.48 -15.15
N ASP A 352 -3.54 17.80 -14.03
CA ASP A 352 -2.27 17.14 -13.73
C ASP A 352 -2.08 15.79 -14.45
N GLY A 353 -3.11 15.28 -15.15
CA GLY A 353 -3.10 13.98 -15.81
C GLY A 353 -3.21 12.78 -14.85
N LYS A 354 -3.49 13.02 -13.56
CA LYS A 354 -3.71 12.00 -12.52
C LYS A 354 -5.05 11.26 -12.73
N MET A 355 -6.00 11.93 -13.38
CA MET A 355 -7.23 11.36 -13.92
C MET A 355 -7.50 11.89 -15.34
N LEU A 356 -8.40 11.25 -16.08
CA LEU A 356 -8.82 11.68 -17.42
C LEU A 356 -10.16 12.43 -17.41
N TYR A 357 -11.01 12.15 -16.42
CA TYR A 357 -12.32 12.77 -16.26
C TYR A 357 -12.77 12.72 -14.80
N GLY A 358 -13.51 13.74 -14.37
CA GLY A 358 -14.13 13.81 -13.06
C GLY A 358 -15.29 14.81 -13.07
N LYS A 359 -16.48 14.37 -12.64
CA LYS A 359 -17.67 15.21 -12.51
C LYS A 359 -18.43 14.85 -11.25
N ILE A 360 -18.80 15.86 -10.48
CA ILE A 360 -19.67 15.72 -9.30
C ILE A 360 -21.04 16.32 -9.60
N ASP A 361 -22.11 15.63 -9.17
CA ASP A 361 -23.49 16.06 -9.35
C ASP A 361 -24.30 15.86 -8.07
N PHE A 362 -25.31 16.73 -7.88
CA PHE A 362 -26.35 16.58 -6.86
C PHE A 362 -27.71 16.60 -7.57
N ASN A 363 -28.37 15.44 -7.65
CA ASN A 363 -29.58 15.25 -8.46
C ASN A 363 -30.73 14.66 -7.64
N GLU A 364 -31.95 14.82 -8.16
CA GLU A 364 -33.19 14.38 -7.49
C GLU A 364 -33.32 12.86 -7.41
N SER A 365 -32.77 12.10 -8.37
CA SER A 365 -32.85 10.63 -8.33
C SER A 365 -32.06 10.02 -7.17
N SER A 366 -30.91 10.59 -6.84
CA SER A 366 -30.09 10.18 -5.70
C SER A 366 -30.54 10.82 -4.39
N ASN A 367 -31.34 11.89 -4.46
CA ASN A 367 -31.83 12.66 -3.31
C ASN A 367 -33.37 12.81 -3.36
N PRO A 368 -34.13 11.71 -3.25
CA PRO A 368 -35.59 11.79 -3.18
C PRO A 368 -36.01 12.54 -1.91
N ILE A 369 -37.19 13.17 -1.95
CA ILE A 369 -37.73 13.96 -0.82
C ILE A 369 -37.73 13.14 0.49
N SER A 370 -38.01 11.84 0.42
CA SER A 370 -38.00 10.96 1.59
C SER A 370 -36.63 10.88 2.26
N SER A 371 -35.52 10.84 1.51
CA SER A 371 -34.17 10.81 2.07
C SER A 371 -33.78 12.17 2.66
N ILE A 372 -34.14 13.26 1.97
CA ILE A 372 -33.87 14.62 2.46
C ILE A 372 -34.60 14.89 3.79
N ILE A 373 -35.81 14.36 3.97
CA ILE A 373 -36.56 14.45 5.25
C ILE A 373 -35.79 13.78 6.40
N GLU A 374 -35.12 12.67 6.13
CA GLU A 374 -34.27 11.96 7.12
C GLU A 374 -32.89 12.61 7.29
N GLY A 375 -32.55 13.62 6.49
CA GLY A 375 -31.25 14.28 6.50
C GLY A 375 -30.17 13.55 5.70
N ASP A 376 -30.55 12.60 4.86
CA ASP A 376 -29.64 11.85 3.99
C ASP A 376 -29.43 12.57 2.66
N PHE A 377 -28.16 12.75 2.29
CA PHE A 377 -27.75 13.45 1.08
C PHE A 377 -26.68 12.67 0.32
N VAL A 378 -26.83 12.57 -1.00
CA VAL A 378 -25.94 11.83 -1.88
C VAL A 378 -25.37 12.77 -2.95
N PHE A 379 -24.04 12.78 -3.05
CA PHE A 379 -23.31 13.44 -4.12
C PHE A 379 -22.72 12.36 -5.04
N ASP A 380 -23.08 12.40 -6.32
CA ASP A 380 -22.63 11.42 -7.29
C ASP A 380 -21.34 11.89 -7.96
N ILE A 381 -20.32 11.05 -7.98
CA ILE A 381 -19.07 11.32 -8.71
C ILE A 381 -18.92 10.30 -9.84
N GLN A 382 -18.80 10.81 -11.06
CA GLN A 382 -18.38 10.05 -12.23
C GLN A 382 -16.92 10.38 -12.54
N THR A 383 -16.08 9.36 -12.69
CA THR A 383 -14.64 9.52 -12.90
C THR A 383 -14.07 8.55 -13.92
N THR A 384 -12.91 8.87 -14.47
CA THR A 384 -12.06 7.95 -15.24
C THR A 384 -10.62 8.14 -14.78
N THR A 385 -10.05 7.14 -14.12
CA THR A 385 -8.64 7.14 -13.69
C THR A 385 -7.72 6.98 -14.90
N THR A 386 -6.50 7.51 -14.79
CA THR A 386 -5.49 7.37 -15.86
C THR A 386 -4.97 5.92 -15.89
N PRO A 387 -5.17 5.16 -16.98
CA PRO A 387 -4.70 3.78 -17.05
C PRO A 387 -3.17 3.73 -17.22
N PRO A 388 -2.47 2.75 -16.63
CA PRO A 388 -1.04 2.58 -16.83
C PRO A 388 -0.75 2.04 -18.24
N GLY A 389 0.34 2.52 -18.85
CA GLY A 389 0.88 2.02 -20.11
C GLY A 389 1.54 0.64 -19.98
N LYS A 390 0.79 -0.39 -19.59
CA LYS A 390 1.29 -1.76 -19.31
C LYS A 390 2.12 -2.36 -20.46
N SER A 391 1.75 -2.08 -21.71
CA SER A 391 2.45 -2.57 -22.89
C SER A 391 2.44 -1.51 -23.99
N LEU A 392 3.59 -1.27 -24.59
CA LEU A 392 3.79 -0.33 -25.70
C LEU A 392 4.45 -1.10 -26.85
N THR A 393 3.87 -1.02 -28.05
CA THR A 393 4.37 -1.75 -29.22
C THR A 393 4.75 -0.78 -30.33
N PHE A 394 6.05 -0.71 -30.64
CA PHE A 394 6.54 0.02 -31.80
C PHE A 394 6.57 -0.90 -33.03
N ARG A 395 5.87 -0.52 -34.10
CA ARG A 395 5.84 -1.28 -35.36
C ARG A 395 6.66 -0.53 -36.40
N VAL A 396 7.71 -1.17 -36.92
CA VAL A 396 8.60 -0.62 -37.94
C VAL A 396 8.39 -1.35 -39.25
N GLN A 397 8.35 -0.59 -40.35
CA GLN A 397 8.31 -1.13 -41.69
C GLN A 397 9.45 -0.54 -42.53
N TYR A 398 10.15 -1.42 -43.26
CA TYR A 398 11.13 -1.01 -44.26
C TYR A 398 10.41 -0.38 -45.47
N THR A 399 10.92 0.76 -45.95
CA THR A 399 10.40 1.46 -47.13
C THR A 399 11.51 1.79 -48.11
N THR A 400 11.22 1.69 -49.41
CA THR A 400 12.14 2.12 -50.49
C THR A 400 12.11 3.62 -50.72
N GLN A 401 11.23 4.39 -50.07
CA GLN A 401 11.11 5.84 -50.26
C GLN A 401 12.44 6.59 -50.09
N GLY A 402 13.27 6.21 -49.11
CA GLY A 402 14.59 6.82 -48.92
C GLY A 402 15.56 6.53 -50.07
N ILE A 403 15.45 5.34 -50.68
CA ILE A 403 16.24 4.93 -51.85
C ILE A 403 15.73 5.63 -53.11
N GLU A 404 14.40 5.71 -53.28
CA GLU A 404 13.75 6.44 -54.37
C GLU A 404 14.08 7.94 -54.30
N MET A 405 14.15 8.55 -53.13
CA MET A 405 14.60 9.95 -52.98
C MET A 405 16.08 10.13 -53.28
N LEU A 406 16.92 9.14 -52.93
CA LEU A 406 18.37 9.22 -53.11
C LEU A 406 18.81 8.95 -54.56
N TYR A 407 18.13 8.03 -55.26
CA TYR A 407 18.51 7.55 -56.59
C TYR A 407 17.46 7.76 -57.67
N GLY A 408 16.24 8.17 -57.33
CA GLY A 408 15.12 8.38 -58.27
C GLY A 408 15.09 9.77 -58.93
N GLY A 409 16.21 10.49 -58.95
CA GLY A 409 16.30 11.80 -59.61
C GLY A 409 16.31 11.72 -61.14
N SER A 410 15.29 12.34 -61.75
CA SER A 410 15.08 12.76 -63.16
C SER A 410 14.67 11.71 -64.22
N GLU A 411 13.36 11.58 -64.44
CA GLU A 411 12.80 11.81 -65.77
C GLU A 411 12.05 13.17 -65.73
N GLY A 412 12.69 14.19 -66.30
CA GLY A 412 12.04 15.42 -66.76
C GLY A 412 11.97 15.40 -68.28
#